data_AF-A0A950PF73-F1
#
_entry.id   AF-A0A950PF73-F1
#
_cell.length_a   1.000
_cell.length_b   1.000
_cell.length_c   1.000
_cell.angle_alpha   90.00
_cell.angle_beta   90.00
_cell.angle_gamma   90.00
#
_symmetry.space_group_name_H-M   'P 1'
#
loop_
_entity.id
_entity.type
_entity.pdbx_description
1 polymer ?
#
loop_
_entity_poly.entity_id
_entity_poly.type
_entity_poly.pdbx_seq_one_letter_code
_entity_poly.pdbx_strand_id
1 'polypeptide(L)'
;MAYAQATPGTTPTVLPGGVLAPLTPPAPRVLPPEQPEIVPPAAPPAPPGPPPAGPPVRVDRIRVEGVTIYDAASLEALYAGAVGAAVPRERLDAIVQALQARYREEGYILTLVRGEFVRSGAEVVFVIRAIEGYISDVKLDGDIGPAGVLVIEMLDHLLDKRPVNNADLERYLLLANDIPGVSARAVLRREGTEPGAVELIAQVSRREFSGLMNYDNRGPREAGPHEMLLSGASNSFTRFGERLEALFFHTFNEEQIFGQVNGDTFIGSDGLKLHGYIGRGNTQPGAELASVGFNGDLLIGGGAVSYPVIRSAALTCIGTLASTPISRASTWRLRAPGSRPARTAGC
;
A
#
# COMPACT_ATOMS: atom_id res chain seq x y z
N MET A 1 6.82 9.61 26.84
CA MET A 1 7.78 10.64 26.37
C MET A 1 8.64 9.98 25.31
N ALA A 2 8.38 10.25 24.03
CA ALA A 2 9.14 9.70 22.92
C ALA A 2 9.60 10.85 22.04
N TYR A 3 10.91 10.99 21.92
CA TYR A 3 11.57 11.95 21.04
C TYR A 3 11.37 11.48 19.59
N ALA A 4 10.57 12.18 18.82
CA ALA A 4 10.56 12.04 17.37
C ALA A 4 11.76 12.80 16.81
N GLN A 5 12.73 12.05 16.29
CA GLN A 5 13.85 12.63 15.56
C GLN A 5 13.31 13.38 14.34
N ALA A 6 13.62 14.66 14.27
CA ALA A 6 13.40 15.47 13.08
C ALA A 6 14.23 14.88 11.94
N THR A 7 13.56 14.38 10.91
CA THR A 7 14.21 14.17 9.61
C THR A 7 14.73 15.53 9.13
N PRO A 8 16.00 15.63 8.68
CA PRO A 8 16.49 16.86 8.10
C PRO A 8 15.61 17.20 6.92
N GLY A 9 14.95 18.36 6.97
CA GLY A 9 14.24 18.90 5.82
C GLY A 9 15.21 18.92 4.66
N THR A 10 14.86 18.20 3.58
CA THR A 10 15.57 18.27 2.31
C THR A 10 15.51 19.72 1.88
N THR A 11 16.59 20.44 2.15
CA THR A 11 16.81 21.77 1.62
C THR A 11 16.71 21.60 0.11
N PRO A 12 15.88 22.38 -0.62
CA PRO A 12 15.91 22.33 -2.07
C PRO A 12 17.35 22.66 -2.47
N THR A 13 18.06 21.66 -2.99
CA THR A 13 19.40 21.83 -3.55
C THR A 13 19.24 22.82 -4.69
N VAL A 14 19.66 24.06 -4.44
CA VAL A 14 19.79 25.08 -5.48
C VAL A 14 20.91 24.60 -6.40
N LEU A 15 20.55 23.90 -7.47
CA LEU A 15 21.45 23.65 -8.58
C LEU A 15 21.85 25.03 -9.15
N PRO A 16 23.14 25.34 -9.30
CA PRO A 16 23.56 26.59 -9.93
C PRO A 16 23.14 26.53 -11.40
N GLY A 17 22.08 27.24 -11.77
CA GLY A 17 21.53 27.22 -13.13
C GLY A 17 20.01 27.33 -13.28
N GLY A 18 19.24 27.54 -12.22
CA GLY A 18 17.82 27.93 -12.34
C GLY A 18 16.90 26.86 -12.95
N VAL A 19 17.28 25.58 -12.89
CA VAL A 19 16.36 24.49 -13.22
C VAL A 19 15.51 24.22 -11.97
N LEU A 20 14.31 24.80 -11.93
CA LEU A 20 13.31 24.44 -10.93
C LEU A 20 13.04 22.94 -11.06
N ALA A 21 13.17 22.20 -9.96
CA ALA A 21 12.67 20.83 -9.88
C ALA A 21 11.14 20.84 -10.12
N PRO A 22 10.55 19.73 -10.61
CA PRO A 22 9.10 19.63 -10.72
C PRO A 22 8.45 19.98 -9.38
N LEU A 23 7.38 20.77 -9.41
CA LEU A 23 6.65 21.07 -8.20
C LEU A 23 5.91 19.80 -7.79
N THR A 24 6.47 19.05 -6.85
CA THR A 24 5.69 18.16 -6.02
C THR A 24 5.04 19.04 -4.96
N PRO A 25 3.71 19.00 -4.79
CA PRO A 25 3.09 19.69 -3.66
C PRO A 25 3.75 19.16 -2.38
N PRO A 26 3.95 20.00 -1.35
CA PRO A 26 4.33 19.47 -0.05
C PRO A 26 3.30 18.41 0.28
N ALA A 27 3.76 17.17 0.48
CA ALA A 27 2.86 16.07 0.81
C ALA A 27 1.94 16.57 1.92
N PRO A 28 0.60 16.48 1.78
CA PRO A 28 -0.26 16.81 2.89
C PRO A 28 0.29 16.04 4.09
N ARG A 29 0.27 16.65 5.29
CA ARG A 29 0.44 15.87 6.52
C ARG A 29 -0.77 14.94 6.65
N VAL A 30 -0.86 13.96 5.77
CA VAL A 30 -1.68 12.79 5.94
C VAL A 30 -0.99 12.08 7.09
N LEU A 31 -1.74 11.83 8.16
CA LEU A 31 -1.34 10.82 9.15
C LEU A 31 -0.89 9.58 8.37
N PRO A 32 0.08 8.80 8.86
CA PRO A 32 0.42 7.51 8.25
C PRO A 32 -0.89 6.80 7.88
N PRO A 33 -1.05 6.33 6.62
CA PRO A 33 -2.31 5.74 6.19
C PRO A 33 -2.77 4.75 7.26
N GLU A 34 -4.02 4.90 7.74
CA GLU A 34 -4.61 3.98 8.70
C GLU A 34 -4.35 2.57 8.17
N GLN A 35 -3.67 1.73 8.98
CA GLN A 35 -3.44 0.35 8.59
C GLN A 35 -4.82 -0.26 8.32
N PRO A 36 -5.00 -0.96 7.19
CA PRO A 36 -6.27 -1.62 6.92
C PRO A 36 -6.56 -2.55 8.10
N GLU A 37 -7.61 -2.22 8.84
CA GLU A 37 -8.06 -3.05 9.94
C GLU A 37 -8.68 -4.30 9.32
N ILE A 38 -7.96 -5.40 9.39
CA ILE A 38 -8.50 -6.72 9.09
C ILE A 38 -9.24 -7.11 10.35
N VAL A 39 -10.56 -7.11 10.30
CA VAL A 39 -11.36 -7.65 11.40
C VAL A 39 -11.41 -9.17 11.20
N PRO A 40 -10.65 -9.96 11.98
CA PRO A 40 -10.73 -11.41 11.87
C PRO A 40 -12.16 -11.86 12.20
N PRO A 41 -12.60 -13.02 11.69
CA PRO A 41 -13.83 -13.63 12.16
C PRO A 41 -13.77 -13.76 13.68
N ALA A 42 -14.89 -13.51 14.37
CA ALA A 42 -14.96 -13.64 15.82
C ALA A 42 -14.34 -14.99 16.23
N ALA A 43 -13.28 -14.92 17.04
CA ALA A 43 -12.63 -16.12 17.53
C ALA A 43 -13.67 -16.98 18.25
N PRO A 44 -13.71 -18.31 18.02
CA PRO A 44 -14.49 -19.19 18.87
C PRO A 44 -14.11 -18.92 20.33
N PRO A 45 -15.07 -18.95 21.27
CA PRO A 45 -14.76 -18.76 22.68
C PRO A 45 -13.58 -19.67 23.06
N ALA A 46 -12.58 -19.08 23.73
CA ALA A 46 -11.44 -19.83 24.21
C ALA A 46 -11.98 -21.06 24.97
N PRO A 47 -11.44 -22.26 24.69
CA PRO A 47 -11.76 -23.41 25.52
C PRO A 47 -11.51 -23.00 26.98
N PRO A 48 -12.37 -23.40 27.93
CA PRO A 48 -12.04 -23.25 29.34
C PRO A 48 -10.64 -23.85 29.56
N GLY A 49 -9.86 -23.22 30.45
CA GLY A 49 -8.44 -23.52 30.67
C GLY A 49 -8.10 -25.02 30.69
N PRO A 50 -6.82 -25.37 30.50
CA PRO A 50 -6.39 -26.73 30.15
C PRO A 50 -7.17 -27.76 30.96
N PRO A 51 -7.87 -28.71 30.29
CA PRO A 51 -8.66 -29.69 31.00
C PRO A 51 -7.77 -30.37 32.05
N PRO A 52 -8.29 -30.66 33.25
CA PRO A 52 -7.50 -31.30 34.31
C PRO A 52 -6.82 -32.53 33.73
N ALA A 53 -5.55 -32.75 34.10
CA ALA A 53 -4.71 -33.84 33.62
C ALA A 53 -5.49 -35.17 33.67
N GLY A 54 -6.09 -35.53 32.53
CA GLY A 54 -6.88 -36.73 32.41
C GLY A 54 -5.98 -37.96 32.46
N PRO A 55 -6.51 -39.15 32.78
CA PRO A 55 -5.73 -40.36 32.74
C PRO A 55 -5.06 -40.54 31.35
N PRO A 56 -3.83 -41.07 31.28
CA PRO A 56 -3.14 -41.32 30.03
C PRO A 56 -4.00 -42.14 29.08
N VAL A 57 -3.94 -41.81 27.79
CA VAL A 57 -4.75 -42.46 26.75
C VAL A 57 -3.82 -43.32 25.88
N ARG A 58 -4.27 -44.52 25.54
CA ARG A 58 -3.59 -45.35 24.54
C ARG A 58 -3.74 -44.72 23.15
N VAL A 59 -2.62 -44.57 22.44
CA VAL A 59 -2.57 -44.07 21.06
C VAL A 59 -1.79 -45.09 20.23
N ASP A 60 -2.48 -45.79 19.33
CA ASP A 60 -1.88 -46.82 18.47
C ASP A 60 -1.26 -46.21 17.20
N ARG A 61 -1.85 -45.11 16.70
CA ARG A 61 -1.38 -44.41 15.50
C ARG A 61 -1.73 -42.92 15.57
N ILE A 62 -0.88 -42.07 15.00
CA ILE A 62 -1.18 -40.67 14.73
C ILE A 62 -1.35 -40.49 13.22
N ARG A 63 -2.38 -39.75 12.81
CA ARG A 63 -2.61 -39.37 11.42
C ARG A 63 -2.77 -37.86 11.32
N VAL A 64 -2.10 -37.23 10.36
CA VAL A 64 -2.26 -35.81 10.06
C VAL A 64 -3.07 -35.66 8.77
N GLU A 65 -4.09 -34.81 8.79
CA GLU A 65 -5.00 -34.55 7.67
C GLU A 65 -5.10 -33.04 7.40
N GLY A 66 -5.28 -32.66 6.13
CA GLY A 66 -5.57 -31.28 5.74
C GLY A 66 -4.38 -30.31 5.82
N VAL A 67 -3.16 -30.84 5.98
CA VAL A 67 -1.93 -30.05 5.90
C VAL A 67 -1.38 -30.12 4.48
N THR A 68 -1.30 -28.99 3.79
CA THR A 68 -0.73 -28.91 2.42
C THR A 68 0.59 -28.15 2.36
N ILE A 69 0.84 -27.27 3.33
CA ILE A 69 2.03 -26.40 3.37
C ILE A 69 3.28 -27.12 3.91
N TYR A 70 3.10 -28.11 4.79
CA TYR A 70 4.21 -28.82 5.44
C TYR A 70 4.42 -30.20 4.86
N ASP A 71 5.70 -30.58 4.69
CA ASP A 71 6.06 -31.94 4.29
C ASP A 71 5.82 -32.95 5.42
N ALA A 72 5.66 -34.23 5.04
CA ALA A 72 5.39 -35.30 6.00
C ALA A 72 6.52 -35.45 7.05
N ALA A 73 7.77 -35.25 6.64
CA ALA A 73 8.93 -35.39 7.52
C ALA A 73 8.95 -34.36 8.65
N SER A 74 8.63 -33.08 8.37
CA SER A 74 8.57 -32.05 9.42
C SER A 74 7.39 -32.25 10.37
N LEU A 75 6.29 -32.84 9.89
CA LEU A 75 5.14 -33.20 10.72
C LEU A 75 5.46 -34.40 11.63
N GLU A 76 6.13 -35.43 11.12
CA GLU A 76 6.54 -36.61 11.90
C GLU A 76 7.44 -36.25 13.08
N ALA A 77 8.37 -35.31 12.89
CA ALA A 77 9.21 -34.80 13.96
C ALA A 77 8.40 -34.17 15.10
N LEU A 78 7.24 -33.57 14.82
CA LEU A 78 6.40 -32.90 15.81
C LEU A 78 5.75 -33.87 16.79
N TYR A 79 5.35 -35.05 16.31
CA TYR A 79 4.67 -36.08 17.12
C TYR A 79 5.53 -37.30 17.44
N ALA A 80 6.84 -37.22 17.20
CA ALA A 80 7.78 -38.27 17.59
C ALA A 80 7.64 -38.60 19.09
N GLY A 81 7.50 -39.90 19.39
CA GLY A 81 7.33 -40.38 20.76
C GLY A 81 5.93 -40.20 21.37
N ALA A 82 4.92 -39.77 20.60
CA ALA A 82 3.54 -39.63 21.06
C ALA A 82 2.63 -40.83 20.70
N VAL A 83 3.23 -41.98 20.43
CA VAL A 83 2.54 -43.26 20.15
C VAL A 83 2.89 -44.25 21.25
N GLY A 84 1.90 -44.93 21.82
CA GLY A 84 2.11 -45.90 22.90
C GLY A 84 0.88 -46.19 23.76
N ALA A 85 1.06 -47.07 24.75
CA ALA A 85 -0.03 -47.56 25.60
C ALA A 85 -0.55 -46.52 26.63
N ALA A 86 0.24 -45.51 26.97
CA ALA A 86 -0.08 -44.51 27.99
C ALA A 86 0.51 -43.14 27.62
N VAL A 87 -0.11 -42.46 26.65
CA VAL A 87 0.31 -41.11 26.23
C VAL A 87 -0.44 -40.08 27.07
N PRO A 88 0.26 -39.13 27.74
CA PRO A 88 -0.38 -38.04 28.47
C PRO A 88 -1.21 -37.17 27.53
N ARG A 89 -2.45 -36.84 27.90
CA ARG A 89 -3.31 -35.95 27.10
C ARG A 89 -2.66 -34.59 26.84
N GLU A 90 -1.97 -34.05 27.84
CA GLU A 90 -1.20 -32.81 27.74
C GLU A 90 -0.16 -32.83 26.62
N ARG A 91 0.47 -34.00 26.36
CA ARG A 91 1.44 -34.13 25.27
C ARG A 91 0.77 -34.02 23.90
N LEU A 92 -0.43 -34.60 23.74
CA LEU A 92 -1.19 -34.53 22.49
C LEU A 92 -1.72 -33.11 22.25
N ASP A 93 -2.22 -32.46 23.29
CA ASP A 93 -2.66 -31.06 23.21
C ASP A 93 -1.48 -30.13 22.88
N ALA A 94 -0.30 -30.36 23.46
CA ALA A 94 0.92 -29.62 23.13
C ALA A 94 1.33 -29.77 21.66
N ILE A 95 1.18 -30.96 21.06
CA ILE A 95 1.46 -31.18 19.63
C ILE A 95 0.51 -30.37 18.74
N VAL A 96 -0.79 -30.41 19.04
CA VAL A 96 -1.81 -29.64 18.32
C VAL A 96 -1.53 -28.14 18.44
N GLN A 97 -1.21 -27.67 19.65
CA GLN A 97 -0.88 -26.26 19.90
C GLN A 97 0.41 -25.84 19.18
N ALA A 98 1.44 -26.69 19.15
CA ALA A 98 2.67 -26.41 18.44
C ALA A 98 2.45 -26.29 16.93
N LEU A 99 1.63 -27.16 16.33
CA LEU A 99 1.29 -27.05 14.90
C LEU A 99 0.46 -25.78 14.64
N GLN A 100 -0.52 -25.48 15.50
CA GLN A 100 -1.31 -24.25 15.40
C GLN A 100 -0.45 -22.99 15.53
N ALA A 101 0.53 -23.00 16.45
CA ALA A 101 1.46 -21.90 16.65
C ALA A 101 2.33 -21.69 15.41
N ARG A 102 2.88 -22.78 14.84
CA ARG A 102 3.66 -22.72 13.61
C ARG A 102 2.89 -22.07 12.46
N TYR A 103 1.64 -22.50 12.21
CA TYR A 103 0.80 -21.85 11.19
C TYR A 103 0.61 -20.35 11.46
N ARG A 104 0.40 -19.95 12.72
CA ARG A 104 0.22 -18.53 13.08
C ARG A 104 1.49 -17.71 12.91
N GLU A 105 2.63 -18.23 13.33
CA GLU A 105 3.94 -17.61 13.20
C GLU A 105 4.32 -17.40 11.73
N GLU A 106 3.92 -18.33 10.86
CA GLU A 106 4.13 -18.24 9.42
C GLU A 106 3.02 -17.44 8.69
N GLY A 107 2.03 -16.88 9.40
CA GLY A 107 1.03 -15.95 8.86
C GLY A 107 -0.27 -16.57 8.35
N TYR A 108 -0.51 -17.87 8.57
CA TYR A 108 -1.77 -18.56 8.20
C TYR A 108 -2.83 -18.40 9.28
N ILE A 109 -3.32 -17.18 9.45
CA ILE A 109 -4.23 -16.81 10.55
C ILE A 109 -5.63 -17.45 10.45
N LEU A 110 -6.04 -17.87 9.25
CA LEU A 110 -7.33 -18.53 9.01
C LEU A 110 -7.27 -20.05 9.20
N THR A 111 -6.09 -20.61 9.49
CA THR A 111 -5.92 -22.05 9.70
C THR A 111 -6.24 -22.45 11.13
N LEU A 112 -7.06 -23.49 11.27
CA LEU A 112 -7.43 -24.08 12.55
C LEU A 112 -6.97 -25.53 12.64
N VAL A 113 -6.18 -25.87 13.66
CA VAL A 113 -5.74 -27.24 13.92
C VAL A 113 -6.54 -27.83 15.08
N ARG A 114 -7.02 -29.06 14.91
CA ARG A 114 -7.74 -29.82 15.95
C ARG A 114 -7.20 -31.23 16.06
N GLY A 115 -7.12 -31.73 17.29
CA GLY A 115 -6.88 -33.14 17.58
C GLY A 115 -8.17 -33.85 17.98
N GLU A 116 -8.48 -34.97 17.34
CA GLU A 116 -9.62 -35.81 17.68
C GLU A 116 -9.22 -37.28 17.76
N PHE A 117 -9.86 -38.02 18.68
CA PHE A 117 -9.67 -39.46 18.77
C PHE A 117 -10.71 -40.16 17.89
N VAL A 118 -10.24 -40.96 16.95
CA VAL A 118 -11.08 -41.81 16.10
C VAL A 118 -10.79 -43.26 16.47
N ARG A 119 -11.83 -43.99 16.86
CA ARG A 119 -11.73 -45.44 17.08
C ARG A 119 -11.92 -46.17 15.76
N SER A 120 -10.97 -47.01 15.40
CA SER A 120 -11.06 -47.89 14.23
C SER A 120 -10.96 -49.34 14.72
N GLY A 121 -12.11 -49.96 15.04
CA GLY A 121 -12.15 -51.27 15.67
C GLY A 121 -11.50 -51.27 17.06
N ALA A 122 -10.40 -52.02 17.20
CA ALA A 122 -9.61 -52.10 18.44
C ALA A 122 -8.48 -51.06 18.53
N GLU A 123 -8.19 -50.33 17.45
CA GLU A 123 -7.14 -49.30 17.41
C GLU A 123 -7.72 -47.92 17.80
N VAL A 124 -6.95 -47.18 18.60
CA VAL A 124 -7.18 -45.76 18.92
C VAL A 124 -6.25 -44.92 18.06
N VAL A 125 -6.82 -44.21 17.08
CA VAL A 125 -6.08 -43.29 16.21
C VAL A 125 -6.28 -41.87 16.69
N PHE A 126 -5.20 -41.14 16.93
CA PHE A 126 -5.25 -39.70 17.19
C PHE A 126 -5.08 -38.97 15.85
N VAL A 127 -6.14 -38.31 15.39
CA VAL A 127 -6.17 -37.58 14.12
C VAL A 127 -5.96 -36.10 14.40
N ILE A 128 -4.90 -35.54 13.83
CA ILE A 128 -4.63 -34.11 13.82
C ILE A 128 -5.14 -33.57 12.48
N ARG A 129 -6.25 -32.83 12.49
CA ARG A 129 -6.82 -32.21 11.29
C ARG A 129 -6.52 -30.72 11.28
N ALA A 130 -5.82 -30.26 10.25
CA ALA A 130 -5.72 -28.84 9.90
C ALA A 130 -6.84 -28.48 8.95
N ILE A 131 -7.55 -27.39 9.25
CA ILE A 131 -8.54 -26.76 8.39
C ILE A 131 -7.86 -25.49 7.87
N GLU A 132 -7.20 -25.62 6.74
CA GLU A 132 -6.50 -24.53 6.06
C GLU A 132 -7.52 -23.56 5.44
N GLY A 133 -7.53 -22.32 5.94
CA GLY A 133 -8.48 -21.30 5.50
C GLY A 133 -8.09 -20.64 4.18
N TYR A 134 -9.07 -20.31 3.35
CA TYR A 134 -8.87 -19.62 2.07
C TYR A 134 -10.02 -18.65 1.78
N ILE A 135 -9.76 -17.69 0.88
CA ILE A 135 -10.80 -16.78 0.41
C ILE A 135 -11.59 -17.47 -0.70
N SER A 136 -12.89 -17.67 -0.48
CA SER A 136 -13.78 -18.34 -1.43
C SER A 136 -14.51 -17.35 -2.35
N ASP A 137 -14.81 -16.15 -1.85
CA ASP A 137 -15.47 -15.08 -2.60
C ASP A 137 -15.04 -13.70 -2.10
N VAL A 138 -15.11 -12.71 -2.97
CA VAL A 138 -14.76 -11.30 -2.70
C VAL A 138 -15.95 -10.42 -3.05
N LYS A 139 -16.40 -9.60 -2.10
CA LYS A 139 -17.51 -8.66 -2.29
C LYS A 139 -17.14 -7.26 -1.88
N LEU A 140 -17.69 -6.28 -2.59
CA LEU A 140 -17.62 -4.88 -2.19
C LEU A 140 -18.87 -4.50 -1.36
N ASP A 141 -18.63 -3.78 -0.28
CA ASP A 141 -19.64 -3.12 0.54
C ASP A 141 -19.40 -1.61 0.47
N GLY A 142 -20.15 -0.95 -0.42
CA GLY A 142 -20.01 0.49 -0.73
C GLY A 142 -19.92 0.74 -2.24
N ASP A 143 -20.40 1.91 -2.66
CA ASP A 143 -20.31 2.35 -4.06
C ASP A 143 -19.17 3.37 -4.21
N ILE A 144 -18.16 2.98 -4.98
CA ILE A 144 -17.01 3.83 -5.36
C ILE A 144 -16.95 4.06 -6.86
N GLY A 145 -18.06 3.84 -7.57
CA GLY A 145 -18.18 4.00 -9.02
C GLY A 145 -17.26 3.03 -9.79
N PRO A 146 -16.76 3.44 -10.96
CA PRO A 146 -15.95 2.57 -11.83
C PRO A 146 -14.67 2.01 -11.17
N ALA A 147 -14.12 2.69 -10.17
CA ALA A 147 -12.94 2.26 -9.42
C ALA A 147 -13.13 0.92 -8.70
N GLY A 148 -14.38 0.53 -8.40
CA GLY A 148 -14.70 -0.76 -7.78
C GLY A 148 -14.22 -1.96 -8.59
N VAL A 149 -14.16 -1.83 -9.92
CA VAL A 149 -13.63 -2.88 -10.80
C VAL A 149 -12.17 -3.18 -10.47
N LEU A 150 -11.33 -2.15 -10.32
CA LEU A 150 -9.93 -2.33 -9.98
C LEU A 150 -9.75 -2.91 -8.58
N VAL A 151 -10.56 -2.47 -7.61
CA VAL A 151 -10.50 -3.03 -6.24
C VAL A 151 -10.81 -4.52 -6.25
N ILE A 152 -11.85 -4.96 -6.96
CA ILE A 152 -12.18 -6.38 -7.11
C ILE A 152 -11.04 -7.11 -7.81
N GLU A 153 -10.56 -6.61 -8.95
CA GLU A 153 -9.47 -7.24 -9.70
C GLU A 153 -8.18 -7.38 -8.88
N MET A 154 -7.92 -6.50 -7.92
CA MET A 154 -6.81 -6.61 -6.98
C MET A 154 -7.07 -7.68 -5.92
N LEU A 155 -8.25 -7.68 -5.31
CA LEU A 155 -8.58 -8.61 -4.23
C LEU A 155 -8.83 -10.04 -4.73
N ASP A 156 -9.25 -10.22 -5.97
CA ASP A 156 -9.49 -11.54 -6.59
C ASP A 156 -8.23 -12.40 -6.68
N HIS A 157 -7.03 -11.80 -6.67
CA HIS A 157 -5.78 -12.55 -6.55
C HIS A 157 -5.69 -13.42 -5.28
N LEU A 158 -6.49 -13.12 -4.26
CA LEU A 158 -6.58 -13.91 -3.03
C LEU A 158 -7.35 -15.23 -3.23
N LEU A 159 -8.20 -15.33 -4.26
CA LEU A 159 -8.97 -16.55 -4.56
C LEU A 159 -8.06 -17.73 -4.98
N ASP A 160 -6.90 -17.39 -5.56
CA ASP A 160 -5.86 -18.33 -5.99
C ASP A 160 -4.93 -18.75 -4.84
N LYS A 161 -5.06 -18.15 -3.65
CA LYS A 161 -4.21 -18.44 -2.48
C LYS A 161 -4.90 -19.41 -1.54
N ARG A 162 -4.53 -20.69 -1.61
CA ARG A 162 -5.12 -21.77 -0.80
C ARG A 162 -4.02 -22.62 -0.14
N PRO A 163 -3.81 -22.50 1.19
CA PRO A 163 -4.39 -21.51 2.12
C PRO A 163 -3.96 -20.07 1.84
N VAL A 164 -4.77 -19.12 2.32
CA VAL A 164 -4.43 -17.69 2.25
C VAL A 164 -3.46 -17.32 3.38
N ASN A 165 -2.40 -16.58 3.04
CA ASN A 165 -1.46 -16.03 4.00
C ASN A 165 -1.83 -14.57 4.33
N ASN A 166 -1.59 -14.15 5.57
CA ASN A 166 -1.82 -12.77 6.01
C ASN A 166 -0.99 -11.76 5.19
N ALA A 167 0.21 -12.13 4.73
CA ALA A 167 1.04 -11.27 3.89
C ALA A 167 0.39 -11.00 2.51
N ASP A 168 -0.25 -12.00 1.91
CA ASP A 168 -1.00 -11.83 0.66
C ASP A 168 -2.22 -10.93 0.90
N LEU A 169 -3.00 -11.23 1.95
CA LEU A 169 -4.19 -10.45 2.32
C LEU A 169 -3.85 -8.98 2.55
N GLU A 170 -2.80 -8.72 3.34
CA GLU A 170 -2.30 -7.38 3.63
C GLU A 170 -1.85 -6.68 2.33
N ARG A 171 -1.05 -7.34 1.49
CA ARG A 171 -0.57 -6.77 0.22
C ARG A 171 -1.71 -6.25 -0.63
N TYR A 172 -2.70 -7.10 -0.92
CA TYR A 172 -3.79 -6.72 -1.84
C TYR A 172 -4.75 -5.70 -1.24
N LEU A 173 -4.95 -5.70 0.08
CA LEU A 173 -5.69 -4.63 0.75
C LEU A 173 -4.94 -3.29 0.71
N LEU A 174 -3.62 -3.32 0.88
CA LEU A 174 -2.80 -2.11 0.74
C LEU A 174 -2.79 -1.59 -0.70
N LEU A 175 -2.76 -2.47 -1.71
CA LEU A 175 -2.88 -2.07 -3.11
C LEU A 175 -4.24 -1.42 -3.41
N ALA A 176 -5.34 -1.97 -2.86
CA ALA A 176 -6.65 -1.36 -2.98
C ALA A 176 -6.73 0.04 -2.32
N ASN A 177 -6.03 0.24 -1.19
CA ASN A 177 -5.91 1.55 -0.53
C ASN A 177 -4.92 2.50 -1.22
N ASP A 178 -4.04 1.99 -2.08
CA ASP A 178 -3.14 2.81 -2.89
C ASP A 178 -3.86 3.44 -4.11
N ILE A 179 -5.14 3.09 -4.33
CA ILE A 179 -6.00 3.71 -5.33
C ILE A 179 -6.38 5.13 -4.86
N PRO A 180 -6.12 6.17 -5.66
CA PRO A 180 -6.41 7.56 -5.34
C PRO A 180 -7.82 7.76 -4.80
N GLY A 181 -7.91 8.36 -3.61
CA GLY A 181 -9.17 8.69 -2.96
C GLY A 181 -9.96 7.51 -2.43
N VAL A 182 -9.53 6.25 -2.63
CA VAL A 182 -10.22 5.06 -2.14
C VAL A 182 -9.70 4.69 -0.75
N SER A 183 -10.62 4.30 0.12
CA SER A 183 -10.33 3.65 1.40
C SER A 183 -11.04 2.31 1.41
N ALA A 184 -10.31 1.24 1.71
CA ALA A 184 -10.80 -0.13 1.73
C ALA A 184 -10.43 -0.82 3.06
N ARG A 185 -11.41 -1.46 3.71
CA ARG A 185 -11.21 -2.29 4.90
C ARG A 185 -11.80 -3.68 4.67
N ALA A 186 -11.19 -4.71 5.24
CA ALA A 186 -11.65 -6.08 5.05
C ALA A 186 -12.39 -6.61 6.28
N VAL A 187 -13.57 -7.18 6.05
CA VAL A 187 -14.31 -7.96 7.01
C VAL A 187 -14.40 -9.38 6.51
N LEU A 188 -13.83 -10.32 7.26
CA LEU A 188 -13.85 -11.74 6.92
C LEU A 188 -15.07 -12.41 7.54
N ARG A 189 -15.88 -13.08 6.70
CA ARG A 189 -17.05 -13.84 7.14
C ARG A 189 -16.92 -15.29 6.74
N ARG A 190 -17.38 -16.19 7.60
CA ARG A 190 -17.42 -17.61 7.25
C ARG A 190 -18.47 -17.81 6.16
N GLU A 191 -18.08 -18.45 5.06
CA GLU A 191 -18.99 -18.73 3.96
C GLU A 191 -19.58 -20.14 4.09
N GLY A 192 -20.91 -20.22 4.13
CA GLY A 192 -21.64 -21.49 4.09
C GLY A 192 -21.21 -22.52 5.15
N THR A 193 -21.15 -23.79 4.74
CA THR A 193 -20.80 -24.93 5.60
C THR A 193 -19.45 -25.55 5.27
N GLU A 194 -18.79 -25.11 4.19
CA GLU A 194 -17.49 -25.66 3.77
C GLU A 194 -16.41 -25.31 4.81
N PRO A 195 -15.64 -26.30 5.31
CA PRO A 195 -14.55 -26.03 6.25
C PRO A 195 -13.43 -25.22 5.58
N GLY A 196 -13.05 -24.09 6.18
CA GLY A 196 -11.94 -23.26 5.70
C GLY A 196 -12.33 -22.17 4.68
N ALA A 197 -13.54 -22.23 4.11
CA ALA A 197 -14.04 -21.19 3.21
C ALA A 197 -14.41 -19.90 3.96
N VAL A 198 -13.85 -18.77 3.52
CA VAL A 198 -14.08 -17.44 4.07
C VAL A 198 -14.38 -16.45 2.95
N GLU A 199 -15.48 -15.73 3.09
CA GLU A 199 -15.84 -14.60 2.23
C GLU A 199 -15.14 -13.33 2.72
N LEU A 200 -14.51 -12.59 1.80
CA LEU A 200 -13.92 -11.29 2.05
C LEU A 200 -14.89 -10.19 1.63
N ILE A 201 -15.39 -9.42 2.59
CA ILE A 201 -16.21 -8.23 2.33
C ILE A 201 -15.33 -6.99 2.48
N ALA A 202 -15.03 -6.34 1.37
CA ALA A 202 -14.26 -5.11 1.32
C ALA A 202 -15.21 -3.91 1.46
N GLN A 203 -15.18 -3.29 2.64
CA GLN A 203 -15.88 -2.05 2.91
C GLN A 203 -15.13 -0.90 2.27
N VAL A 204 -15.75 -0.25 1.29
CA VAL A 204 -15.10 0.74 0.41
C VAL A 204 -15.78 2.11 0.46
N SER A 205 -14.96 3.15 0.39
CA SER A 205 -15.42 4.53 0.22
C SER A 205 -14.46 5.31 -0.67
N ARG A 206 -14.98 6.34 -1.36
CA ARG A 206 -14.19 7.16 -2.30
C ARG A 206 -14.35 8.65 -2.01
N ARG A 207 -13.22 9.36 -1.97
CA ARG A 207 -13.12 10.82 -1.98
C ARG A 207 -12.74 11.30 -3.38
N GLU A 208 -13.75 11.70 -4.14
CA GLU A 208 -13.64 12.08 -5.56
C GLU A 208 -12.73 13.28 -5.80
N PHE A 209 -12.75 14.26 -4.89
CA PHE A 209 -11.97 15.48 -5.03
C PHE A 209 -11.10 15.75 -3.80
N SER A 210 -9.90 16.23 -4.06
CA SER A 210 -8.95 16.68 -3.05
C SER A 210 -8.29 17.97 -3.50
N GLY A 211 -7.89 18.81 -2.55
CA GLY A 211 -7.20 20.05 -2.87
C GLY A 211 -6.45 20.60 -1.67
N LEU A 212 -5.49 21.47 -1.96
CA LEU A 212 -4.64 22.11 -0.97
C LEU A 212 -4.44 23.57 -1.39
N MET A 213 -4.43 24.46 -0.41
CA MET A 213 -3.96 25.83 -0.57
C MET A 213 -2.87 26.07 0.49
N ASN A 214 -1.71 26.50 0.05
CA ASN A 214 -0.59 26.87 0.91
C ASN A 214 -0.20 28.32 0.62
N TYR A 215 0.13 29.05 1.66
CA TYR A 215 0.67 30.39 1.61
C TYR A 215 1.85 30.47 2.57
N ASP A 216 2.96 31.03 2.10
CA ASP A 216 4.07 31.38 2.97
C ASP A 216 4.81 32.66 2.51
N ASN A 217 5.72 33.11 3.35
CA ASN A 217 6.51 34.31 3.16
C ASN A 217 8.03 34.06 3.17
N ARG A 218 8.45 32.85 2.78
CA ARG A 218 9.84 32.39 2.91
C ARG A 218 10.65 32.55 1.63
N GLY A 219 10.02 33.04 0.56
CA GLY A 219 10.68 33.27 -0.72
C GLY A 219 11.81 34.32 -0.62
N PRO A 220 12.85 34.22 -1.47
CA PRO A 220 13.84 35.29 -1.62
C PRO A 220 13.19 36.59 -2.10
N ARG A 221 13.82 37.74 -1.83
CA ARG A 221 13.30 39.04 -2.28
C ARG A 221 13.29 39.19 -3.80
N GLU A 222 14.16 38.43 -4.48
CA GLU A 222 14.39 38.48 -5.91
C GLU A 222 13.49 37.51 -6.70
N ALA A 223 12.81 36.60 -5.99
CA ALA A 223 11.96 35.57 -6.58
C ALA A 223 10.53 35.58 -6.02
N GLY A 224 10.17 36.61 -5.24
CA GLY A 224 8.86 36.73 -4.61
C GLY A 224 8.82 36.21 -3.18
N PRO A 225 8.88 37.08 -2.15
CA PRO A 225 8.85 36.61 -0.77
C PRO A 225 7.52 36.00 -0.38
N HIS A 226 6.41 36.43 -0.99
CA HIS A 226 5.07 35.91 -0.72
C HIS A 226 4.67 34.91 -1.79
N GLU A 227 4.53 33.65 -1.38
CA GLU A 227 4.28 32.51 -2.26
C GLU A 227 2.91 31.90 -1.97
N MET A 228 2.21 31.47 -3.02
CA MET A 228 0.97 30.73 -2.93
C MET A 228 1.06 29.48 -3.81
N LEU A 229 0.69 28.33 -3.25
CA LEU A 229 0.52 27.09 -3.97
C LEU A 229 -0.93 26.62 -3.84
N LEU A 230 -1.60 26.44 -4.96
CA LEU A 230 -2.92 25.84 -5.07
C LEU A 230 -2.79 24.50 -5.79
N SER A 231 -3.41 23.45 -5.24
CA SER A 231 -3.59 22.19 -5.95
C SER A 231 -5.01 21.68 -5.85
N GLY A 232 -5.46 21.02 -6.91
CA GLY A 232 -6.75 20.35 -6.98
C GLY A 232 -6.63 19.08 -7.79
N ALA A 233 -7.27 18.00 -7.33
CA ALA A 233 -7.21 16.72 -8.00
C ALA A 233 -8.54 15.97 -7.98
N SER A 234 -8.80 15.26 -9.07
CA SER A 234 -9.86 14.27 -9.21
C SER A 234 -9.30 12.86 -9.03
N ASN A 235 -10.05 12.00 -8.33
CA ASN A 235 -9.61 10.68 -7.94
C ASN A 235 -10.59 9.60 -8.42
N SER A 236 -10.08 8.65 -9.21
CA SER A 236 -10.68 7.36 -9.53
C SER A 236 -12.07 7.45 -10.17
N PHE A 237 -12.19 8.23 -11.25
CA PHE A 237 -13.41 8.36 -12.04
C PHE A 237 -13.56 7.24 -13.09
N THR A 238 -12.50 6.51 -13.40
CA THR A 238 -12.54 5.35 -14.29
C THR A 238 -12.20 4.04 -13.57
N ARG A 239 -12.30 2.91 -14.30
CA ARG A 239 -11.90 1.58 -13.83
C ARG A 239 -10.39 1.41 -13.61
N PHE A 240 -9.58 2.41 -13.91
CA PHE A 240 -8.12 2.35 -13.77
C PHE A 240 -7.59 3.03 -12.51
N GLY A 241 -8.48 3.57 -11.66
CA GLY A 241 -8.08 4.18 -10.40
C GLY A 241 -7.14 5.37 -10.61
N GLU A 242 -7.43 6.23 -11.58
CA GLU A 242 -6.54 7.31 -11.97
C GLU A 242 -6.59 8.51 -11.01
N ARG A 243 -5.50 9.27 -10.95
CA ARG A 243 -5.48 10.61 -10.34
C ARG A 243 -5.11 11.62 -11.41
N LEU A 244 -5.89 12.68 -11.53
CA LEU A 244 -5.53 13.86 -12.32
C LEU A 244 -5.43 15.04 -11.38
N GLU A 245 -4.27 15.70 -11.33
CA GLU A 245 -4.00 16.81 -10.43
C GLU A 245 -3.48 18.02 -11.21
N ALA A 246 -4.02 19.19 -10.89
CA ALA A 246 -3.50 20.47 -11.35
C ALA A 246 -2.87 21.21 -10.16
N LEU A 247 -1.71 21.82 -10.41
CA LEU A 247 -0.99 22.67 -9.48
C LEU A 247 -0.77 24.04 -10.09
N PHE A 248 -0.86 25.06 -9.25
CA PHE A 248 -0.61 26.43 -9.59
C PHE A 248 0.20 27.09 -8.48
N PHE A 249 1.39 27.55 -8.83
CA PHE A 249 2.29 28.31 -7.97
C PHE A 249 2.36 29.74 -8.45
N HIS A 250 2.27 30.67 -7.50
CA HIS A 250 2.23 32.09 -7.79
C HIS A 250 2.90 32.89 -6.68
N THR A 251 3.78 33.79 -7.06
CA THR A 251 4.31 34.82 -6.17
C THR A 251 3.50 36.11 -6.32
N PHE A 252 3.12 36.78 -5.23
CA PHE A 252 2.20 37.93 -5.28
C PHE A 252 2.72 39.15 -6.06
N ASN A 253 4.03 39.23 -6.28
CA ASN A 253 4.69 40.24 -7.12
C ASN A 253 4.89 39.77 -8.57
N GLU A 254 4.27 38.66 -8.99
CA GLU A 254 4.33 38.07 -10.33
C GLU A 254 5.75 37.72 -10.80
N GLU A 255 6.72 37.62 -9.88
CA GLU A 255 8.10 37.26 -10.19
C GLU A 255 8.25 35.79 -10.58
N GLN A 256 7.30 34.93 -10.18
CA GLN A 256 7.21 33.54 -10.60
C GLN A 256 5.75 33.08 -10.68
N ILE A 257 5.37 32.57 -11.85
CA ILE A 257 4.07 31.92 -12.09
C ILE A 257 4.33 30.59 -12.76
N PHE A 258 3.81 29.51 -12.19
CA PHE A 258 4.03 28.17 -12.72
C PHE A 258 2.79 27.29 -12.55
N GLY A 259 2.40 26.59 -13.61
CA GLY A 259 1.31 25.64 -13.60
C GLY A 259 1.78 24.26 -14.04
N GLN A 260 1.25 23.20 -13.42
CA GLN A 260 1.57 21.82 -13.74
C GLN A 260 0.34 20.93 -13.67
N VAL A 261 0.28 19.93 -14.54
CA VAL A 261 -0.72 18.86 -14.50
C VAL A 261 0.02 17.53 -14.33
N ASN A 262 -0.45 16.72 -13.38
CA ASN A 262 0.02 15.36 -13.13
C ASN A 262 -1.11 14.37 -13.41
N GLY A 263 -0.74 13.20 -13.94
CA GLY A 263 -1.63 12.07 -14.15
C GLY A 263 -1.00 10.79 -13.62
N ASP A 264 -1.74 10.03 -12.82
CA ASP A 264 -1.39 8.69 -12.35
C ASP A 264 -2.47 7.70 -12.78
N THR A 265 -2.10 6.49 -13.19
CA THR A 265 -3.06 5.42 -13.50
C THR A 265 -2.46 4.05 -13.22
N PHE A 266 -3.30 3.06 -12.88
CA PHE A 266 -2.85 1.68 -12.74
C PHE A 266 -2.87 0.94 -14.08
N ILE A 267 -1.96 -0.02 -14.20
CA ILE A 267 -1.91 -0.97 -15.30
C ILE A 267 -2.07 -2.37 -14.70
N GLY A 268 -3.23 -2.99 -14.94
CA GLY A 268 -3.59 -4.27 -14.31
C GLY A 268 -3.84 -4.13 -12.80
N SER A 269 -3.82 -5.26 -12.08
CA SER A 269 -4.19 -5.33 -10.66
C SER A 269 -3.06 -5.76 -9.71
N ASP A 270 -1.82 -5.84 -10.19
CA ASP A 270 -0.65 -6.17 -9.37
C ASP A 270 0.04 -4.95 -8.73
N GLY A 271 -0.48 -3.75 -9.00
CA GLY A 271 0.03 -2.48 -8.45
C GLY A 271 0.97 -1.70 -9.36
N LEU A 272 1.15 -2.11 -10.63
CA LEU A 272 1.92 -1.33 -11.61
C LEU A 272 1.24 0.02 -11.88
N LYS A 273 1.98 1.11 -11.74
CA LYS A 273 1.50 2.49 -11.95
C LYS A 273 2.27 3.17 -13.06
N LEU A 274 1.55 3.93 -13.88
CA LEU A 274 2.09 4.88 -14.83
C LEU A 274 1.82 6.29 -14.32
N HIS A 275 2.87 7.11 -14.28
CA HIS A 275 2.84 8.50 -13.91
C HIS A 275 3.31 9.37 -15.08
N GLY A 276 2.68 10.53 -15.27
CA GLY A 276 3.08 11.52 -16.24
C GLY A 276 2.79 12.93 -15.75
N TYR A 277 3.62 13.88 -16.16
CA TYR A 277 3.40 15.28 -15.83
C TYR A 277 3.87 16.22 -16.93
N ILE A 278 3.25 17.39 -16.98
CA ILE A 278 3.67 18.52 -17.82
C ILE A 278 3.40 19.82 -17.08
N GLY A 279 4.36 20.75 -17.13
CA GLY A 279 4.23 22.04 -16.48
C GLY A 279 4.90 23.16 -17.25
N ARG A 280 4.37 24.36 -17.12
CA ARG A 280 4.91 25.57 -17.73
C ARG A 280 4.86 26.71 -16.73
N GLY A 281 5.89 27.54 -16.73
CA GLY A 281 5.87 28.80 -16.00
C GLY A 281 6.77 29.85 -16.60
N ASN A 282 6.68 31.02 -16.01
CA ASN A 282 7.56 32.14 -16.27
C ASN A 282 8.21 32.62 -14.97
N THR A 283 9.35 33.28 -15.12
CA THR A 283 10.07 33.90 -14.02
C THR A 283 10.59 35.25 -14.47
N GLN A 284 10.29 36.28 -13.69
CA GLN A 284 10.70 37.66 -13.90
C GLN A 284 11.30 38.18 -12.59
N PRO A 285 12.59 37.92 -12.31
CA PRO A 285 13.19 38.29 -11.03
C PRO A 285 13.14 39.80 -10.76
N GLY A 286 12.75 40.16 -9.54
CA GLY A 286 12.69 41.55 -9.10
C GLY A 286 13.97 42.05 -8.47
N ALA A 287 13.83 43.11 -7.67
CA ALA A 287 14.91 43.75 -6.91
C ALA A 287 16.16 44.05 -7.75
N GLU A 288 17.35 43.68 -7.28
CA GLU A 288 18.62 43.97 -7.97
C GLU A 288 18.70 43.27 -9.35
N LEU A 289 18.01 42.14 -9.52
CA LEU A 289 17.96 41.38 -10.77
C LEU A 289 17.01 41.98 -11.81
N ALA A 290 16.06 42.84 -11.41
CA ALA A 290 15.19 43.56 -12.34
C ALA A 290 16.00 44.45 -13.31
N SER A 291 17.10 45.04 -12.82
CA SER A 291 18.00 45.89 -13.60
C SER A 291 18.75 45.12 -14.71
N VAL A 292 18.89 43.81 -14.55
CA VAL A 292 19.56 42.90 -15.49
C VAL A 292 18.62 42.48 -16.63
N GLY A 293 17.31 42.68 -16.44
CA GLY A 293 16.26 42.37 -17.42
C GLY A 293 16.14 40.89 -17.73
N PHE A 294 16.42 40.03 -16.74
CA PHE A 294 16.35 38.58 -16.90
C PHE A 294 14.89 38.13 -16.90
N ASN A 295 14.46 37.43 -17.93
CA ASN A 295 13.17 36.74 -17.94
C ASN A 295 13.39 35.29 -18.36
N GLY A 296 12.69 34.36 -17.73
CA GLY A 296 12.73 32.94 -18.02
C GLY A 296 11.36 32.40 -18.37
N ASP A 297 11.31 31.53 -19.38
CA ASP A 297 10.20 30.61 -19.62
C ASP A 297 10.70 29.19 -19.29
N LEU A 298 9.93 28.45 -18.50
CA LEU A 298 10.20 27.05 -18.16
C LEU A 298 9.08 26.17 -18.72
N LEU A 299 9.46 25.12 -19.45
CA LEU A 299 8.59 24.00 -19.79
C LEU A 299 9.24 22.73 -19.26
N ILE A 300 8.51 22.00 -18.41
CA ILE A 300 8.92 20.68 -17.92
C ILE A 300 7.92 19.61 -18.33
N GLY A 301 8.39 18.38 -18.50
CA GLY A 301 7.53 17.22 -18.62
C GLY A 301 8.30 15.93 -18.46
N GLY A 302 7.62 14.89 -18.02
CA GLY A 302 8.24 13.60 -17.79
C GLY A 302 7.21 12.50 -17.58
N GLY A 303 7.71 11.27 -17.53
CA GLY A 303 6.90 10.11 -17.22
C GLY A 303 7.69 9.09 -16.42
N ALA A 304 6.99 8.29 -15.64
CA ALA A 304 7.58 7.21 -14.86
C ALA A 304 6.64 6.02 -14.79
N VAL A 305 7.22 4.83 -14.64
CA VAL A 305 6.52 3.60 -14.33
C VAL A 305 7.05 3.10 -12.99
N SER A 306 6.16 2.72 -12.08
CA SER A 306 6.54 2.22 -10.75
C SER A 306 5.80 0.94 -10.40
N TYR A 307 6.49 -0.01 -9.76
CA TYR A 307 5.93 -1.28 -9.31
C TYR A 307 6.30 -1.57 -7.85
N PRO A 308 5.32 -1.85 -6.97
CA PRO A 308 5.58 -2.21 -5.58
C PRO A 308 6.00 -3.69 -5.48
N VAL A 309 7.31 -3.92 -5.53
CA VAL A 309 7.92 -5.26 -5.38
C VAL A 309 7.56 -5.85 -4.03
N ILE A 310 7.66 -5.05 -2.96
CA ILE A 310 7.22 -5.42 -1.61
C ILE A 310 6.24 -4.36 -1.14
N ARG A 311 5.08 -4.82 -0.67
CA ARG A 311 4.04 -3.95 -0.09
C ARG A 311 3.49 -4.60 1.17
N SER A 312 3.99 -4.14 2.31
CA SER A 312 3.43 -4.42 3.63
C SER A 312 3.40 -3.14 4.46
N ALA A 313 2.74 -3.16 5.61
CA ALA A 313 2.76 -2.05 6.55
C ALA A 313 4.14 -1.83 7.17
N ALA A 314 4.94 -2.89 7.31
CA ALA A 314 6.28 -2.82 7.90
C ALA A 314 7.36 -2.38 6.91
N LEU A 315 7.24 -2.77 5.63
CA LEU A 315 8.24 -2.50 4.61
C LEU A 315 7.57 -2.32 3.25
N THR A 316 7.91 -1.22 2.57
CA THR A 316 7.51 -0.99 1.19
C THR A 316 8.76 -0.79 0.33
N CYS A 317 8.88 -1.59 -0.74
CA CYS A 317 9.93 -1.48 -1.73
C CYS A 317 9.30 -1.27 -3.10
N ILE A 318 9.62 -0.15 -3.74
CA ILE A 318 9.06 0.26 -5.03
C ILE A 318 10.21 0.37 -6.03
N GLY A 319 10.10 -0.35 -7.14
CA GLY A 319 10.98 -0.17 -8.30
C GLY A 319 10.40 0.90 -9.21
N THR A 320 11.18 1.90 -9.58
CA THR A 320 10.74 3.00 -10.45
C THR A 320 11.69 3.16 -11.64
N LEU A 321 11.11 3.21 -12.84
CA LEU A 321 11.78 3.60 -14.07
C LEU A 321 11.21 4.94 -14.52
N ALA A 322 12.05 5.98 -14.60
CA ALA A 322 11.63 7.31 -15.04
C ALA A 322 12.36 7.72 -16.32
N SER A 323 11.67 8.47 -17.18
CA SER A 323 12.32 9.13 -18.30
C SER A 323 13.15 10.31 -17.81
N THR A 324 14.16 10.68 -18.59
CA THR A 324 14.81 11.99 -18.40
C THR A 324 13.77 13.08 -18.64
N PRO A 325 13.53 13.98 -17.67
CA PRO A 325 12.58 15.05 -17.87
C PRO A 325 12.98 15.92 -19.06
N ILE A 326 12.01 16.26 -19.90
CA ILE A 326 12.19 17.32 -20.88
C ILE A 326 12.14 18.62 -20.09
N SER A 327 13.25 19.36 -20.06
CA SER A 327 13.30 20.72 -19.53
C SER A 327 13.72 21.64 -20.67
N ARG A 328 12.92 22.67 -20.93
CA ARG A 328 13.32 23.77 -21.81
C ARG A 328 13.22 25.06 -21.04
N ALA A 329 14.36 25.66 -20.79
CA ALA A 329 14.48 27.01 -20.26
C ALA A 329 14.89 27.95 -21.39
N SER A 330 14.05 28.93 -21.71
CA SER A 330 14.47 30.03 -22.60
C SER A 330 14.54 31.31 -21.81
N THR A 331 15.66 32.02 -21.96
CA THR A 331 15.83 33.34 -21.36
C THR A 331 15.77 34.40 -22.44
N TRP A 332 15.15 35.53 -22.11
CA TRP A 332 15.13 36.68 -22.99
C TRP A 332 15.35 37.95 -22.17
N ARG A 333 15.99 38.95 -22.81
CA ARG A 333 16.24 40.26 -22.21
C ARG A 333 15.51 41.33 -23.01
N LEU A 334 14.82 42.24 -22.34
CA LEU A 334 14.43 43.51 -22.94
C LEU A 334 15.70 44.34 -23.13
N ARG A 335 16.14 44.51 -24.38
CA ARG A 335 17.08 45.61 -24.69
C ARG A 335 16.30 46.91 -24.80
N ALA A 336 16.98 48.01 -24.44
CA ALA A 336 16.50 49.39 -24.52
C ALA A 336 15.67 49.67 -25.79
N PRO A 337 14.65 50.55 -25.72
CA PRO A 337 13.69 50.74 -26.80
C PRO A 337 14.39 51.10 -28.12
N GLY A 338 14.22 50.24 -29.15
CA GLY A 338 14.75 50.47 -30.51
C GLY A 338 15.39 49.27 -31.23
N SER A 339 15.46 48.06 -30.66
CA SER A 339 16.03 46.88 -31.35
C SER A 339 15.18 45.62 -31.23
N ARG A 340 15.12 44.80 -32.29
CA ARG A 340 14.29 43.59 -32.39
C ARG A 340 14.70 42.52 -31.35
N PRO A 341 13.76 41.73 -30.80
CA PRO A 341 14.06 40.71 -29.78
C PRO A 341 14.93 39.59 -30.35
N ALA A 342 16.00 39.24 -29.63
CA ALA A 342 16.82 38.06 -29.90
C ALA A 342 16.48 36.98 -28.86
N ARG A 343 15.96 35.84 -29.31
CA ARG A 343 15.73 34.65 -28.46
C ARG A 343 17.00 33.81 -28.41
N THR A 344 17.50 33.52 -27.23
CA THR A 344 18.55 32.51 -27.01
C THR A 344 17.90 31.28 -26.37
N ALA A 345 17.82 30.19 -27.12
CA ALA A 345 17.40 28.89 -26.59
C ALA A 345 18.60 28.24 -25.88
N GLY A 346 18.45 27.90 -24.60
CA GLY A 346 19.35 26.96 -23.92
C GLY A 346 18.85 25.54 -24.18
N CYS A 347 19.75 24.65 -24.59
CA CYS A 347 19.48 23.21 -24.69
C CYS A 347 19.42 22.55 -23.32
#